data_AF-A0A7C6YBR8-F1
#
_entry.id   AF-A0A7C6YBR8-F1
#
_cell.length_a   1.000
_cell.length_b   1.000
_cell.length_c   1.000
_cell.angle_alpha   90.00
_cell.angle_beta   90.00
_cell.angle_gamma   90.00
#
_symmetry.space_group_name_H-M   'P 1'
#
loop_
_entity.id
_entity.type
_entity.pdbx_description
1 polymer ?
#
loop_
_entity_poly.entity_id
_entity_poly.type
_entity_poly.pdbx_seq_one_letter_code
_entity_poly.pdbx_strand_id
1 'polypeptide(L)'
;TFGVGELILHAVNRGVEKIIIGLGGSCTNDGGTGCAAALGIRFFDETGECFVPIGGTLNKIKKIDFSGLIPALKDIELVTMCDIDNPLYGKQGAAYVFGPQKGADPVMVEFLDQNLKALAEVVARDSGFTEWDFKGAGAAGGMGYGMKVFLNSKIQMGIETVLDVVKFDELIQGANYIITGEGKIDYQSLRGKVVIGVARRAKKQNAKVIAVVGTLGEGYEGAYEEGVDLIVESNYLKLPFEEVKPRAEQDLRKVVSELVEKL
;
A
#
# COMPACT_ATOMS: atom_id res chain seq x y z
N THR A 1 14.14 5.75 7.00
CA THR A 1 13.82 4.58 6.14
C THR A 1 15.05 3.77 5.69
N PHE A 2 16.27 4.09 6.14
CA PHE A 2 17.52 3.43 5.70
C PHE A 2 17.50 1.89 5.79
N GLY A 3 17.08 1.32 6.92
CA GLY A 3 17.00 -0.12 7.10
C GLY A 3 16.06 -0.84 6.11
N VAL A 4 15.06 -0.15 5.53
CA VAL A 4 14.24 -0.74 4.46
C VAL A 4 15.07 -0.91 3.18
N GLY A 5 15.96 0.04 2.87
CA GLY A 5 16.90 -0.12 1.77
C GLY A 5 17.91 -1.24 2.01
N GLU A 6 18.36 -1.44 3.24
CA GLU A 6 19.21 -2.61 3.59
C GLU A 6 18.47 -3.94 3.39
N LEU A 7 17.18 -4.02 3.75
CA LEU A 7 16.35 -5.20 3.50
C LEU A 7 16.16 -5.46 2.00
N ILE A 8 15.94 -4.40 1.20
CA ILE A 8 15.87 -4.50 -0.26
C ILE A 8 17.20 -5.03 -0.79
N LEU A 9 18.34 -4.42 -0.42
CA LEU A 9 19.66 -4.87 -0.86
C LEU A 9 19.92 -6.33 -0.49
N HIS A 10 19.53 -6.76 0.70
CA HIS A 10 19.66 -8.16 1.11
C HIS A 10 18.80 -9.10 0.24
N ALA A 11 17.58 -8.70 -0.14
CA ALA A 11 16.74 -9.47 -1.05
C ALA A 11 17.34 -9.52 -2.47
N VAL A 12 17.83 -8.39 -2.99
CA VAL A 12 18.52 -8.29 -4.28
C VAL A 12 19.72 -9.25 -4.34
N ASN A 13 20.54 -9.29 -3.28
CA ASN A 13 21.70 -10.18 -3.20
C ASN A 13 21.35 -11.67 -3.16
N ARG A 14 20.07 -12.03 -2.97
CA ARG A 14 19.56 -13.40 -3.08
C ARG A 14 19.08 -13.76 -4.49
N GLY A 15 19.20 -12.85 -5.46
CA GLY A 15 18.83 -13.11 -6.85
C GLY A 15 17.32 -13.21 -7.09
N VAL A 16 16.52 -12.48 -6.30
CA VAL A 16 15.08 -12.39 -6.53
C VAL A 16 14.78 -11.57 -7.78
N GLU A 17 13.75 -11.94 -8.53
CA GLU A 17 13.31 -11.21 -9.73
C GLU A 17 12.26 -10.14 -9.41
N LYS A 18 11.57 -10.25 -8.27
CA LYS A 18 10.50 -9.36 -7.85
C LYS A 18 10.56 -9.10 -6.35
N ILE A 19 10.39 -7.84 -5.96
CA ILE A 19 10.27 -7.42 -4.56
C ILE A 19 8.97 -6.64 -4.40
N ILE A 20 8.19 -7.05 -3.40
CA ILE A 20 6.92 -6.41 -3.06
C ILE A 20 7.08 -5.71 -1.71
N ILE A 21 6.85 -4.41 -1.70
CA ILE A 21 7.01 -3.56 -0.53
C ILE A 21 5.62 -3.17 -0.02
N GLY A 22 5.28 -3.60 1.19
CA GLY A 22 4.11 -3.11 1.91
C GLY A 22 4.38 -1.79 2.61
N LEU A 23 3.57 -0.75 2.35
CA LEU A 23 3.63 0.52 3.04
C LEU A 23 2.53 0.62 4.10
N GLY A 24 2.83 0.19 5.33
CA GLY A 24 1.90 0.26 6.46
C GLY A 24 2.62 0.46 7.79
N GLY A 25 1.96 1.12 8.75
CA GLY A 25 2.47 1.23 10.13
C GLY A 25 3.81 1.97 10.29
N SER A 26 4.17 2.86 9.35
CA SER A 26 5.46 3.57 9.39
C SER A 26 5.60 4.53 10.57
N CYS A 27 6.80 4.66 11.13
CA CYS A 27 7.19 5.71 12.08
C CYS A 27 8.04 6.84 11.46
N THR A 28 8.17 6.88 10.13
CA THR A 28 9.06 7.80 9.40
C THR A 28 8.30 8.88 8.62
N ASN A 29 8.99 9.98 8.29
CA ASN A 29 8.52 11.06 7.42
C ASN A 29 9.69 11.72 6.67
N ASP A 30 10.46 10.92 5.91
CA ASP A 30 11.69 11.33 5.24
C ASP A 30 11.61 11.25 3.70
N GLY A 31 10.41 11.06 3.13
CA GLY A 31 10.23 10.98 1.68
C GLY A 31 10.89 9.76 1.02
N GLY A 32 11.29 8.74 1.81
CA GLY A 32 12.02 7.58 1.31
C GLY A 32 13.49 7.82 0.99
N THR A 33 14.02 9.01 1.30
CA THR A 33 15.42 9.38 1.03
C THR A 33 16.42 8.48 1.76
N GLY A 34 16.13 8.07 2.99
CA GLY A 34 16.97 7.12 3.71
C GLY A 34 17.06 5.76 3.00
N CYS A 35 15.95 5.24 2.48
CA CYS A 35 15.94 4.00 1.69
C CYS A 35 16.73 4.14 0.39
N ALA A 36 16.53 5.25 -0.33
CA ALA A 36 17.31 5.56 -1.53
C ALA A 36 18.82 5.65 -1.25
N ALA A 37 19.21 6.27 -0.13
CA ALA A 37 20.59 6.39 0.29
C ALA A 37 21.26 5.03 0.56
N ALA A 38 20.54 4.13 1.24
CA ALA A 38 21.02 2.76 1.48
C ALA A 38 21.22 1.96 0.18
N LEU A 39 20.52 2.33 -0.89
CA LEU A 39 20.60 1.70 -2.21
C LEU A 39 21.56 2.44 -3.17
N GLY A 40 22.33 3.41 -2.65
CA GLY A 40 23.44 4.04 -3.35
C GLY A 40 23.14 5.41 -3.97
N ILE A 41 21.92 5.94 -3.86
CA ILE A 41 21.64 7.32 -4.27
C ILE A 41 22.30 8.28 -3.28
N ARG A 42 22.97 9.32 -3.80
CA ARG A 42 23.72 10.27 -2.97
C ARG A 42 23.01 11.61 -2.93
N PHE A 43 22.97 12.22 -1.74
CA PHE A 43 22.37 13.52 -1.50
C PHE A 43 23.46 14.46 -0.99
N PHE A 44 23.57 15.64 -1.60
CA PHE A 44 24.59 16.62 -1.27
C PHE A 44 23.96 17.89 -0.73
N ASP A 45 24.60 18.50 0.26
CA ASP A 45 24.19 19.80 0.78
C ASP A 45 24.82 20.98 0.02
N GLU A 46 24.67 22.19 0.57
CA GLU A 46 25.20 23.43 -0.04
C GLU A 46 26.72 23.50 -0.07
N THR A 47 27.41 22.76 0.82
CA THR A 47 28.86 22.68 0.85
C THR A 47 29.40 21.63 -0.12
N GLY A 48 28.51 20.81 -0.69
CA GLY A 48 28.86 19.66 -1.51
C GLY A 48 29.20 18.42 -0.68
N GLU A 49 28.91 18.41 0.62
CA GLU A 49 29.08 17.24 1.47
C GLU A 49 27.93 16.24 1.27
N CYS A 50 28.28 14.95 1.13
CA CYS A 50 27.29 13.89 1.00
C CYS A 50 26.73 13.52 2.38
N PHE A 51 25.41 13.45 2.52
CA PHE A 51 24.75 13.07 3.77
C PHE A 51 23.53 12.19 3.51
N VAL A 52 23.02 11.55 4.57
CA VAL A 52 21.76 10.80 4.53
C VAL A 52 20.64 11.72 5.01
N PRO A 53 19.69 12.11 4.15
CA PRO A 53 18.61 12.99 4.55
C PRO A 53 17.66 12.29 5.52
N ILE A 54 17.12 13.08 6.44
CA ILE A 54 16.04 12.70 7.35
C ILE A 54 14.91 13.72 7.20
N GLY A 55 13.75 13.47 7.81
CA GLY A 55 12.58 14.34 7.66
C GLY A 55 12.85 15.83 7.96
N GLY A 56 13.77 16.14 8.87
CA GLY A 56 14.15 17.51 9.21
C GLY A 56 15.30 18.13 8.42
N THR A 57 15.88 17.41 7.45
CA THR A 57 17.01 17.89 6.64
C THR A 57 16.76 17.81 5.14
N LEU A 58 15.53 17.52 4.71
CA LEU A 58 15.20 17.43 3.29
C LEU A 58 15.41 18.77 2.57
N ASN A 59 15.13 19.89 3.23
CA ASN A 59 15.38 21.24 2.71
C ASN A 59 16.88 21.57 2.51
N LYS A 60 17.79 20.79 3.11
CA LYS A 60 19.24 20.96 2.96
C LYS A 60 19.77 20.28 1.70
N ILE A 61 19.00 19.41 1.06
CA ILE A 61 19.41 18.73 -0.17
C ILE A 61 19.56 19.79 -1.27
N LYS A 62 20.77 19.95 -1.80
CA LYS A 62 21.09 20.85 -2.92
C LYS A 62 21.40 20.12 -4.21
N LYS A 63 21.70 18.83 -4.17
CA LYS A 63 21.86 17.97 -5.36
C LYS A 63 21.58 16.52 -5.02
N ILE A 64 20.93 15.82 -5.93
CA ILE A 64 20.71 14.37 -5.90
C ILE A 64 21.52 13.74 -7.03
N ASP A 65 22.28 12.70 -6.71
CA ASP A 65 23.01 11.91 -7.69
C ASP A 65 22.48 10.48 -7.72
N PHE A 66 21.84 10.15 -8.84
CA PHE A 66 21.23 8.85 -9.11
C PHE A 66 22.23 7.83 -9.68
N SER A 67 23.44 8.24 -10.08
CA SER A 67 24.41 7.36 -10.73
C SER A 67 24.95 6.25 -9.82
N GLY A 68 24.84 6.44 -8.50
CA GLY A 68 25.26 5.45 -7.50
C GLY A 68 24.22 4.37 -7.19
N LEU A 69 23.01 4.44 -7.77
CA LEU A 69 21.98 3.43 -7.57
C LEU A 69 22.51 2.05 -7.97
N ILE A 70 22.36 1.06 -7.09
CA ILE A 70 22.90 -0.27 -7.31
C ILE A 70 22.43 -0.86 -8.65
N PRO A 71 23.34 -1.31 -9.54
CA PRO A 71 22.95 -1.78 -10.88
C PRO A 71 21.99 -2.96 -10.88
N ALA A 72 22.09 -3.85 -9.87
CA ALA A 72 21.27 -5.05 -9.75
C ALA A 72 19.77 -4.77 -9.61
N LEU A 73 19.36 -3.56 -9.23
CA LEU A 73 17.93 -3.20 -9.19
C LEU A 73 17.30 -3.02 -10.56
N LYS A 74 18.09 -2.83 -11.63
CA LYS A 74 17.54 -2.60 -12.98
C LYS A 74 16.77 -3.80 -13.52
N ASP A 75 17.15 -5.01 -13.10
CA ASP A 75 16.56 -6.27 -13.57
C ASP A 75 15.49 -6.81 -12.61
N ILE A 76 15.14 -6.05 -11.56
CA ILE A 76 14.21 -6.49 -10.51
C ILE A 76 12.93 -5.68 -10.59
N GLU A 77 11.79 -6.37 -10.66
CA GLU A 77 10.48 -5.73 -10.57
C GLU A 77 10.22 -5.28 -9.12
N LEU A 78 10.14 -3.97 -8.92
CA LEU A 78 9.72 -3.38 -7.64
C LEU A 78 8.24 -3.02 -7.71
N VAL A 79 7.46 -3.57 -6.77
CA VAL A 79 6.05 -3.22 -6.59
C VAL A 79 5.85 -2.69 -5.18
N THR A 80 5.26 -1.51 -5.07
CA THR A 80 4.93 -0.89 -3.79
C THR A 80 3.42 -0.90 -3.62
N MET A 81 2.98 -1.65 -2.61
CA MET A 81 1.56 -1.75 -2.25
C MET A 81 1.13 -0.48 -1.53
N CYS A 82 0.12 0.19 -2.08
CA CYS A 82 -0.44 1.41 -1.52
C CYS A 82 -1.96 1.47 -1.73
N ASP A 83 -2.69 1.64 -0.62
CA ASP A 83 -4.15 1.66 -0.60
C ASP A 83 -4.73 3.05 -0.26
N ILE A 84 -3.89 4.10 -0.33
CA ILE A 84 -4.29 5.48 -0.04
C ILE A 84 -4.05 6.38 -1.25
N ASP A 85 -4.84 7.44 -1.34
CA ASP A 85 -4.76 8.42 -2.43
C ASP A 85 -3.98 9.69 -2.04
N ASN A 86 -3.50 9.79 -0.80
CA ASN A 86 -2.89 11.01 -0.28
C ASN A 86 -1.66 11.45 -1.09
N PRO A 87 -1.55 12.75 -1.45
CA PRO A 87 -0.38 13.30 -2.13
C PRO A 87 0.85 13.36 -1.21
N LEU A 88 2.01 13.75 -1.74
CA LEU A 88 3.24 13.86 -0.95
C LEU A 88 3.13 14.91 0.17
N TYR A 89 2.72 16.14 -0.17
CA TYR A 89 2.63 17.28 0.75
C TYR A 89 1.29 18.03 0.60
N GLY A 90 1.06 19.03 1.46
CA GLY A 90 -0.17 19.82 1.54
C GLY A 90 -1.12 19.31 2.63
N LYS A 91 -2.29 19.94 2.79
CA LYS A 91 -3.22 19.61 3.89
C LYS A 91 -3.74 18.17 3.88
N GLN A 92 -3.72 17.51 2.72
CA GLN A 92 -4.05 16.09 2.57
C GLN A 92 -2.80 15.20 2.41
N GLY A 93 -1.61 15.77 2.51
CA GLY A 93 -0.33 15.10 2.29
C GLY A 93 0.18 14.30 3.49
N ALA A 94 1.37 13.72 3.33
CA ALA A 94 1.92 12.75 4.26
C ALA A 94 2.04 13.28 5.70
N ALA A 95 2.60 14.48 5.86
CA ALA A 95 2.86 15.08 7.16
C ALA A 95 1.55 15.47 7.88
N TYR A 96 0.63 16.13 7.19
CA TYR A 96 -0.63 16.57 7.80
C TYR A 96 -1.55 15.41 8.19
N VAL A 97 -1.65 14.38 7.35
CA VAL A 97 -2.59 13.28 7.59
C VAL A 97 -2.01 12.21 8.53
N PHE A 98 -0.73 11.87 8.38
CA PHE A 98 -0.12 10.75 9.11
C PHE A 98 0.95 11.16 10.12
N GLY A 99 1.38 12.42 10.15
CA GLY A 99 2.35 12.91 11.13
C GLY A 99 1.86 12.85 12.57
N PRO A 100 0.62 13.30 12.90
CA PRO A 100 0.12 13.33 14.28
C PRO A 100 0.15 11.97 14.98
N GLN A 101 -0.29 10.90 14.30
CA GLN A 101 -0.27 9.53 14.85
C GLN A 101 1.16 8.97 15.03
N LYS A 102 2.18 9.61 14.44
CA LYS A 102 3.60 9.28 14.61
C LYS A 102 4.28 10.16 15.68
N GLY A 103 3.53 11.03 16.34
CA GLY A 103 4.02 11.92 17.40
C GLY A 103 4.44 13.31 16.95
N ALA A 104 4.15 13.73 15.71
CA ALA A 104 4.41 15.11 15.28
C ALA A 104 3.34 16.06 15.82
N ASP A 105 3.76 17.10 16.55
CA ASP A 105 2.89 18.20 16.94
C ASP A 105 2.53 19.11 15.73
N PRO A 106 1.58 20.05 15.86
CA PRO A 106 1.17 20.89 14.73
C PRO A 106 2.32 21.67 14.09
N VAL A 107 3.28 22.18 14.87
CA VAL A 107 4.42 22.94 14.35
C VAL A 107 5.35 22.02 13.56
N MET A 108 5.60 20.82 14.08
CA MET A 108 6.40 19.81 13.41
C MET A 108 5.75 19.30 12.12
N VAL A 109 4.42 19.17 12.10
CA VAL A 109 3.67 18.81 10.89
C VAL A 109 3.94 19.82 9.77
N GLU A 110 3.85 21.12 10.03
CA GLU A 110 4.11 22.15 9.00
C GLU A 110 5.56 22.12 8.52
N PHE A 111 6.49 21.96 9.46
CA PHE A 111 7.91 21.84 9.13
C PHE A 111 8.22 20.62 8.26
N LEU A 112 7.64 19.46 8.58
CA LEU A 112 7.80 18.22 7.81
C LEU A 112 7.16 18.34 6.42
N ASP A 113 6.00 18.99 6.32
CA ASP A 113 5.34 19.23 5.03
C ASP A 113 6.19 20.12 4.10
N GLN A 114 6.75 21.20 4.64
CA GLN A 114 7.66 22.08 3.91
C GLN A 114 8.93 21.34 3.47
N ASN A 115 9.46 20.44 4.29
CA ASN A 115 10.61 19.62 3.95
C ASN A 115 10.29 18.63 2.82
N LEU A 116 9.11 18.01 2.82
CA LEU A 116 8.66 17.15 1.72
C LEU A 116 8.45 17.94 0.42
N LYS A 117 7.94 19.17 0.51
CA LYS A 117 7.85 20.07 -0.64
C LYS A 117 9.24 20.41 -1.21
N ALA A 118 10.19 20.77 -0.35
CA ALA A 118 11.57 21.05 -0.77
C ALA A 118 12.23 19.83 -1.43
N LEU A 119 11.98 18.63 -0.92
CA LEU A 119 12.41 17.39 -1.58
C LEU A 119 11.85 17.27 -3.00
N ALA A 120 10.55 17.48 -3.18
CA ALA A 120 9.90 17.39 -4.48
C ALA A 120 10.46 18.41 -5.48
N GLU A 121 10.76 19.63 -5.02
CA GLU A 121 11.38 20.68 -5.86
C GLU A 121 12.77 20.28 -6.35
N VAL A 122 13.60 19.71 -5.46
CA VAL A 122 14.95 19.25 -5.83
C VAL A 122 14.90 18.03 -6.75
N VAL A 123 13.99 17.09 -6.49
CA VAL A 123 13.75 15.95 -7.38
C VAL A 123 13.33 16.42 -8.77
N ALA A 124 12.35 17.32 -8.86
CA ALA A 124 11.88 17.84 -10.14
C ALA A 124 13.02 18.48 -10.94
N ARG A 125 13.93 19.19 -10.28
CA ARG A 125 15.10 19.80 -10.91
C ARG A 125 16.12 18.76 -11.39
N ASP A 126 16.43 17.75 -10.59
CA ASP A 126 17.55 16.83 -10.86
C ASP A 126 17.17 15.60 -11.69
N SER A 127 15.92 15.14 -11.63
CA SER A 127 15.42 14.00 -12.40
C SER A 127 14.38 14.36 -13.46
N GLY A 128 13.82 15.57 -13.42
CA GLY A 128 12.70 15.98 -14.28
C GLY A 128 11.34 15.46 -13.83
N PHE A 129 11.26 14.72 -12.71
CA PHE A 129 10.00 14.16 -12.22
C PHE A 129 9.19 15.18 -11.42
N THR A 130 8.05 15.63 -11.95
CA THR A 130 7.25 16.73 -11.38
C THR A 130 5.98 16.29 -10.64
N GLU A 131 5.59 15.03 -10.74
CA GLU A 131 4.35 14.51 -10.13
C GLU A 131 4.52 14.28 -8.63
N TRP A 132 4.03 15.17 -7.78
CA TRP A 132 4.09 15.03 -6.31
C TRP A 132 2.75 14.59 -5.69
N ASP A 133 1.68 14.58 -6.48
CA ASP A 133 0.30 14.38 -6.05
C ASP A 133 -0.35 13.10 -6.59
N PHE A 134 0.43 12.22 -7.21
CA PHE A 134 -0.09 10.93 -7.64
C PHE A 134 -0.60 10.12 -6.45
N LYS A 135 -1.60 9.27 -6.70
CA LYS A 135 -2.23 8.42 -5.69
C LYS A 135 -1.19 7.56 -4.97
N GLY A 136 -1.07 7.77 -3.66
CA GLY A 136 -0.14 7.03 -2.81
C GLY A 136 1.23 7.67 -2.62
N ALA A 137 1.49 8.84 -3.20
CA ALA A 137 2.76 9.56 -2.99
C ALA A 137 3.06 9.81 -1.51
N GLY A 138 2.04 10.13 -0.71
CA GLY A 138 2.17 10.40 0.72
C GLY A 138 2.31 9.17 1.61
N ALA A 139 2.20 7.95 1.06
CA ALA A 139 2.21 6.73 1.84
C ALA A 139 3.51 6.55 2.64
N ALA A 140 3.36 6.08 3.88
CA ALA A 140 4.45 5.84 4.81
C ALA A 140 5.42 7.03 4.99
N GLY A 141 4.89 8.27 5.03
CA GLY A 141 5.70 9.48 5.24
C GLY A 141 6.46 9.93 3.99
N GLY A 142 5.84 9.75 2.83
CA GLY A 142 6.43 10.05 1.53
C GLY A 142 7.31 8.92 0.96
N MET A 143 7.32 7.74 1.59
CA MET A 143 8.02 6.57 1.05
C MET A 143 7.41 6.13 -0.29
N GLY A 144 6.09 6.25 -0.48
CA GLY A 144 5.45 5.97 -1.77
C GLY A 144 6.02 6.82 -2.91
N TYR A 145 6.23 8.12 -2.65
CA TYR A 145 6.95 9.02 -3.55
C TYR A 145 8.39 8.56 -3.80
N GLY A 146 9.14 8.28 -2.74
CA GLY A 146 10.52 7.82 -2.85
C GLY A 146 10.67 6.52 -3.64
N MET A 147 9.79 5.54 -3.43
CA MET A 147 9.82 4.27 -4.16
C MET A 147 9.61 4.47 -5.67
N LYS A 148 8.71 5.37 -6.07
CA LYS A 148 8.47 5.68 -7.49
C LYS A 148 9.63 6.48 -8.09
N VAL A 149 10.09 7.53 -7.41
CA VAL A 149 11.10 8.46 -7.95
C VAL A 149 12.50 7.87 -7.97
N PHE A 150 12.93 7.27 -6.85
CA PHE A 150 14.30 6.84 -6.68
C PHE A 150 14.55 5.44 -7.25
N LEU A 151 13.53 4.58 -7.18
CA LEU A 151 13.67 3.16 -7.51
C LEU A 151 12.79 2.71 -8.68
N ASN A 152 12.04 3.62 -9.31
CA ASN A 152 11.10 3.32 -10.40
C ASN A 152 10.09 2.21 -10.04
N SER A 153 9.70 2.13 -8.76
CA SER A 153 8.76 1.13 -8.28
C SER A 153 7.35 1.39 -8.79
N LYS A 154 6.66 0.34 -9.19
CA LYS A 154 5.25 0.40 -9.58
C LYS A 154 4.40 0.54 -8.33
N ILE A 155 3.65 1.64 -8.23
CA ILE A 155 2.65 1.80 -7.17
C ILE A 155 1.39 1.06 -7.60
N GLN A 156 0.96 0.10 -6.77
CA GLN A 156 -0.19 -0.75 -7.06
C GLN A 156 -1.00 -0.96 -5.78
N MET A 157 -2.31 -1.17 -5.92
CA MET A 157 -3.16 -1.51 -4.78
C MET A 157 -2.73 -2.85 -4.18
N GLY A 158 -2.83 -2.98 -2.85
CA GLY A 158 -2.40 -4.17 -2.13
C GLY A 158 -3.13 -5.41 -2.64
N ILE A 159 -4.45 -5.34 -2.80
CA ILE A 159 -5.24 -6.48 -3.28
C ILE A 159 -4.84 -6.91 -4.69
N GLU A 160 -4.67 -5.97 -5.62
CA GLU A 160 -4.28 -6.30 -6.99
C GLU A 160 -2.91 -6.99 -7.02
N THR A 161 -1.98 -6.49 -6.19
CA THR A 161 -0.64 -7.09 -6.05
C THR A 161 -0.72 -8.51 -5.51
N VAL A 162 -1.53 -8.75 -4.46
CA VAL A 162 -1.72 -10.09 -3.88
C VAL A 162 -2.34 -11.04 -4.90
N LEU A 163 -3.37 -10.61 -5.63
CA LEU A 163 -4.03 -11.42 -6.66
C LEU A 163 -3.08 -11.80 -7.80
N ASP A 164 -2.21 -10.86 -8.24
CA ASP A 164 -1.18 -11.15 -9.24
C ASP A 164 -0.16 -12.18 -8.70
N VAL A 165 0.28 -12.05 -7.44
CA VAL A 165 1.27 -12.97 -6.81
C VAL A 165 0.76 -14.39 -6.70
N VAL A 166 -0.49 -14.56 -6.26
CA VAL A 166 -1.09 -15.89 -6.12
C VAL A 166 -1.58 -16.44 -7.46
N LYS A 167 -1.35 -15.70 -8.56
CA LYS A 167 -1.83 -16.03 -9.92
C LYS A 167 -3.32 -16.30 -9.94
N PHE A 168 -4.08 -15.43 -9.28
CA PHE A 168 -5.51 -15.62 -9.06
C PHE A 168 -6.28 -15.87 -10.37
N ASP A 169 -5.96 -15.12 -11.42
CA ASP A 169 -6.61 -15.25 -12.73
C ASP A 169 -6.40 -16.63 -13.38
N GLU A 170 -5.32 -17.34 -13.04
CA GLU A 170 -5.10 -18.74 -13.45
C GLU A 170 -5.88 -19.70 -12.55
N LEU A 171 -5.88 -19.47 -11.23
CA LEU A 171 -6.54 -20.32 -10.24
C LEU A 171 -8.06 -20.40 -10.44
N ILE A 172 -8.68 -19.33 -10.92
CA ILE A 172 -10.14 -19.26 -11.10
C ILE A 172 -10.64 -19.80 -12.45
N GLN A 173 -9.74 -20.26 -13.32
CA GLN A 173 -10.16 -20.78 -14.62
C GLN A 173 -11.04 -22.04 -14.46
N GLY A 174 -12.23 -22.00 -15.05
CA GLY A 174 -13.20 -23.10 -14.96
C GLY A 174 -13.96 -23.18 -13.64
N ALA A 175 -13.74 -22.26 -12.70
CA ALA A 175 -14.50 -22.22 -11.46
C ALA A 175 -15.98 -21.90 -11.73
N ASN A 176 -16.89 -22.64 -11.09
CA ASN A 176 -18.32 -22.31 -11.08
C ASN A 176 -18.65 -21.30 -9.97
N TYR A 177 -17.98 -21.43 -8.82
CA TYR A 177 -18.16 -20.59 -7.64
C TYR A 177 -16.81 -20.16 -7.08
N ILE A 178 -16.74 -18.94 -6.57
CA ILE A 178 -15.61 -18.39 -5.83
C ILE A 178 -16.13 -17.92 -4.48
N ILE A 179 -15.66 -18.53 -3.40
CA ILE A 179 -15.99 -18.13 -2.04
C ILE A 179 -14.84 -17.29 -1.49
N THR A 180 -15.14 -16.06 -1.06
CA THR A 180 -14.18 -15.11 -0.47
C THR A 180 -14.76 -14.49 0.79
N GLY A 181 -14.04 -13.62 1.47
CA GLY A 181 -14.51 -13.03 2.72
C GLY A 181 -13.60 -11.99 3.33
N GLU A 182 -14.16 -11.23 4.27
CA GLU A 182 -13.43 -10.31 5.14
C GLU A 182 -14.20 -10.08 6.45
N GLY A 183 -13.55 -9.50 7.46
CA GLY A 183 -14.17 -9.33 8.78
C GLY A 183 -15.40 -8.41 8.78
N LYS A 184 -15.38 -7.35 7.95
CA LYS A 184 -16.50 -6.43 7.77
C LYS A 184 -16.49 -5.89 6.35
N ILE A 185 -17.63 -6.00 5.68
CA ILE A 185 -17.85 -5.39 4.37
C ILE A 185 -18.64 -4.10 4.53
N ASP A 186 -18.09 -3.00 4.01
CA ASP A 186 -18.69 -1.67 4.07
C ASP A 186 -18.23 -0.81 2.88
N TYR A 187 -18.64 0.47 2.83
CA TYR A 187 -18.23 1.38 1.77
C TYR A 187 -16.70 1.50 1.60
N GLN A 188 -15.90 1.22 2.64
CA GLN A 188 -14.44 1.23 2.53
C GLN A 188 -13.93 0.01 1.77
N SER A 189 -14.66 -1.10 1.82
CA SER A 189 -14.34 -2.29 1.04
C SER A 189 -14.42 -2.04 -0.47
N LEU A 190 -15.37 -1.19 -0.91
CA LEU A 190 -15.53 -0.75 -2.31
C LEU A 190 -14.29 -0.04 -2.86
N ARG A 191 -13.48 0.53 -1.97
CA ARG A 191 -12.19 1.17 -2.32
C ARG A 191 -11.08 0.17 -2.61
N GLY A 192 -11.40 -1.12 -2.75
CA GLY A 192 -10.48 -2.17 -3.20
C GLY A 192 -9.88 -2.99 -2.07
N LYS A 193 -10.71 -3.44 -1.12
CA LYS A 193 -10.35 -4.54 -0.21
C LYS A 193 -10.50 -5.90 -0.92
N VAL A 194 -10.19 -6.97 -0.17
CA VAL A 194 -10.07 -8.35 -0.66
C VAL A 194 -11.28 -8.79 -1.47
N VAL A 195 -12.48 -8.68 -0.89
CA VAL A 195 -13.73 -9.15 -1.52
C VAL A 195 -13.95 -8.47 -2.88
N ILE A 196 -13.71 -7.17 -2.94
CA ILE A 196 -13.96 -6.36 -4.14
C ILE A 196 -12.91 -6.62 -5.22
N GLY A 197 -11.63 -6.76 -4.85
CA GLY A 197 -10.60 -7.14 -5.82
C GLY A 197 -10.87 -8.53 -6.42
N VAL A 198 -11.24 -9.50 -5.57
CA VAL A 198 -11.65 -10.84 -6.02
C VAL A 198 -12.85 -10.75 -6.96
N ALA A 199 -13.90 -10.03 -6.59
CA ALA A 199 -15.10 -9.86 -7.41
C ALA A 199 -14.80 -9.25 -8.79
N ARG A 200 -13.98 -8.18 -8.82
CA ARG A 200 -13.59 -7.49 -10.06
C ARG A 200 -12.77 -8.39 -11.00
N ARG A 201 -11.85 -9.20 -10.47
CA ARG A 201 -11.08 -10.17 -11.28
C ARG A 201 -11.97 -11.33 -11.75
N ALA A 202 -12.83 -11.82 -10.86
CA ALA A 202 -13.76 -12.90 -11.14
C ALA A 202 -14.82 -12.55 -12.19
N LYS A 203 -15.25 -11.28 -12.31
CA LYS A 203 -16.18 -10.81 -13.36
C LYS A 203 -15.74 -11.16 -14.79
N LYS A 204 -14.43 -11.32 -15.03
CA LYS A 204 -13.91 -11.73 -16.34
C LYS A 204 -14.17 -13.20 -16.64
N GLN A 205 -14.55 -13.96 -15.63
CA GLN A 205 -14.93 -15.36 -15.68
C GLN A 205 -16.44 -15.48 -15.43
N ASN A 206 -17.05 -16.59 -15.86
CA ASN A 206 -18.48 -16.86 -15.60
C ASN A 206 -18.74 -17.40 -14.18
N ALA A 207 -17.78 -17.26 -13.27
CA ALA A 207 -17.86 -17.80 -11.90
C ALA A 207 -18.73 -16.90 -11.00
N LYS A 208 -19.55 -17.53 -10.15
CA LYS A 208 -20.36 -16.82 -9.16
C LYS A 208 -19.55 -16.50 -7.91
N VAL A 209 -19.53 -15.24 -7.50
CA VAL A 209 -18.75 -14.77 -6.35
C VAL A 209 -19.62 -14.68 -5.12
N ILE A 210 -19.26 -15.43 -4.08
CA ILE A 210 -19.98 -15.45 -2.80
C ILE A 210 -19.03 -14.90 -1.72
N ALA A 211 -19.44 -13.82 -1.07
CA ALA A 211 -18.70 -13.21 0.02
C ALA A 211 -19.27 -13.66 1.37
N VAL A 212 -18.47 -14.37 2.17
CA VAL A 212 -18.81 -14.72 3.55
C VAL A 212 -18.07 -13.77 4.48
N VAL A 213 -18.81 -12.92 5.19
CA VAL A 213 -18.28 -11.76 5.90
C VAL A 213 -18.64 -11.80 7.37
N GLY A 214 -17.76 -11.28 8.23
CA GLY A 214 -18.03 -11.26 9.67
C GLY A 214 -19.25 -10.41 10.02
N THR A 215 -19.35 -9.20 9.48
CA THR A 215 -20.53 -8.34 9.62
C THR A 215 -20.73 -7.39 8.45
N LEU A 216 -21.96 -6.89 8.29
CA LEU A 216 -22.34 -5.91 7.28
C LEU A 216 -22.28 -4.49 7.87
N GLY A 217 -21.55 -3.60 7.20
CA GLY A 217 -21.54 -2.18 7.51
C GLY A 217 -22.30 -1.35 6.48
N GLU A 218 -22.35 -0.04 6.71
CA GLU A 218 -23.00 0.90 5.82
C GLU A 218 -22.43 0.86 4.39
N GLY A 219 -23.32 0.83 3.40
CA GLY A 219 -22.98 0.85 1.97
C GLY A 219 -22.40 -0.45 1.43
N TYR A 220 -22.56 -1.58 2.14
CA TYR A 220 -22.11 -2.89 1.67
C TYR A 220 -22.79 -3.31 0.35
N GLU A 221 -23.99 -2.80 0.08
CA GLU A 221 -24.77 -3.12 -1.11
C GLU A 221 -24.03 -2.76 -2.41
N GLY A 222 -23.12 -1.78 -2.38
CA GLY A 222 -22.27 -1.46 -3.53
C GLY A 222 -21.38 -2.62 -3.97
N ALA A 223 -21.15 -3.63 -3.12
CA ALA A 223 -20.37 -4.80 -3.49
C ALA A 223 -21.03 -5.65 -4.59
N TYR A 224 -22.36 -5.62 -4.68
CA TYR A 224 -23.09 -6.28 -5.77
C TYR A 224 -22.75 -5.66 -7.12
N GLU A 225 -22.65 -4.33 -7.19
CA GLU A 225 -22.24 -3.61 -8.40
C GLU A 225 -20.80 -3.94 -8.79
N GLU A 226 -19.96 -4.29 -7.82
CA GLU A 226 -18.57 -4.67 -8.02
C GLU A 226 -18.37 -6.12 -8.46
N GLY A 227 -19.42 -6.96 -8.43
CA GLY A 227 -19.41 -8.33 -8.97
C GLY A 227 -19.56 -9.42 -7.92
N VAL A 228 -19.93 -9.08 -6.70
CA VAL A 228 -20.39 -10.08 -5.73
C VAL A 228 -21.80 -10.52 -6.12
N ASP A 229 -22.06 -11.83 -6.20
CA ASP A 229 -23.39 -12.37 -6.48
C ASP A 229 -24.21 -12.62 -5.21
N LEU A 230 -23.55 -12.96 -4.10
CA LEU A 230 -24.19 -13.26 -2.82
C LEU A 230 -23.30 -12.84 -1.65
N ILE A 231 -23.89 -12.21 -0.63
CA ILE A 231 -23.22 -11.89 0.63
C ILE A 231 -23.89 -12.66 1.76
N VAL A 232 -23.08 -13.33 2.58
CA VAL A 232 -23.53 -14.12 3.73
C VAL A 232 -22.81 -13.66 4.98
N GLU A 233 -23.56 -13.20 5.98
CA GLU A 233 -23.00 -12.79 7.27
C GLU A 233 -22.74 -14.01 8.17
N SER A 234 -21.49 -14.19 8.62
CA SER A 234 -21.12 -15.27 9.53
C SER A 234 -21.55 -14.99 10.97
N ASN A 235 -21.68 -13.71 11.36
CA ASN A 235 -22.28 -13.32 12.64
C ASN A 235 -23.82 -13.37 12.57
N TYR A 236 -24.38 -14.54 12.26
CA TYR A 236 -25.82 -14.73 12.11
C TYR A 236 -26.62 -14.48 13.41
N LEU A 237 -25.95 -14.48 14.57
CA LEU A 237 -26.53 -14.14 15.88
C LEU A 237 -26.53 -12.63 16.17
N LYS A 238 -25.86 -11.81 15.35
CA LYS A 238 -25.70 -10.36 15.52
C LYS A 238 -25.10 -9.98 16.88
N LEU A 239 -24.12 -10.74 17.34
CA LEU A 239 -23.45 -10.52 18.62
C LEU A 239 -22.40 -9.40 18.53
N PRO A 240 -22.11 -8.71 19.65
CA PRO A 240 -20.96 -7.81 19.75
C PRO A 240 -19.62 -8.51 19.46
N PHE A 241 -18.60 -7.73 19.09
CA PHE A 241 -17.28 -8.27 18.69
C PHE A 241 -16.66 -9.19 19.76
N GLU A 242 -16.73 -8.83 21.04
CA GLU A 242 -16.16 -9.61 22.14
C GLU A 242 -16.80 -11.00 22.29
N GLU A 243 -18.07 -11.15 21.91
CA GLU A 243 -18.82 -12.40 22.00
C GLU A 243 -18.70 -13.24 20.71
N VAL A 244 -18.63 -12.61 19.54
CA VAL A 244 -18.47 -13.32 18.26
C VAL A 244 -17.03 -13.78 18.04
N LYS A 245 -16.03 -13.03 18.51
CA LYS A 245 -14.60 -13.35 18.34
C LYS A 245 -14.23 -14.79 18.77
N PRO A 246 -14.61 -15.29 19.95
CA PRO A 246 -14.30 -16.68 20.33
C PRO A 246 -15.09 -17.73 19.54
N ARG A 247 -16.19 -17.33 18.87
CA ARG A 247 -17.07 -18.21 18.08
C ARG A 247 -16.78 -18.16 16.59
N ALA A 248 -15.99 -17.20 16.12
CA ALA A 248 -15.87 -16.84 14.71
C ALA A 248 -15.55 -18.04 13.81
N GLU A 249 -14.66 -18.94 14.25
CA GLU A 249 -14.34 -20.16 13.51
C GLU A 249 -15.54 -21.11 13.40
N GLN A 250 -16.24 -21.36 14.51
CA GLN A 250 -17.41 -22.23 14.55
C GLN A 250 -18.56 -21.66 13.70
N ASP A 251 -18.83 -20.36 13.87
CA ASP A 251 -19.93 -19.68 13.19
C ASP A 251 -19.64 -19.59 11.67
N LEU A 252 -18.40 -19.28 11.28
CA LEU A 252 -17.97 -19.33 9.87
C LEU A 252 -18.13 -20.73 9.28
N ARG A 253 -17.64 -21.76 9.98
CA ARG A 253 -17.75 -23.15 9.51
C ARG A 253 -19.20 -23.56 9.30
N LYS A 254 -20.08 -23.24 10.25
CA LYS A 254 -21.51 -23.54 10.15
C LYS A 254 -22.13 -22.88 8.92
N VAL A 255 -21.92 -21.58 8.76
CA VAL A 255 -22.49 -20.80 7.66
C VAL A 255 -21.98 -21.27 6.30
N VAL A 256 -20.68 -21.55 6.19
CA VAL A 256 -20.09 -22.06 4.94
C VAL A 256 -20.60 -23.46 4.62
N SER A 257 -20.75 -24.35 5.62
CA SER A 257 -21.31 -25.69 5.42
C SER A 257 -22.75 -25.63 4.89
N GLU A 258 -23.62 -24.82 5.52
CA GLU A 258 -25.00 -24.64 5.06
C GLU A 258 -25.11 -23.95 3.69
N LEU A 259 -24.13 -23.12 3.35
CA LEU A 259 -24.02 -22.49 2.03
C LEU A 259 -23.67 -23.53 0.97
N VAL A 260 -22.61 -24.32 1.19
CA VAL A 260 -22.10 -25.31 0.22
C VAL A 260 -23.13 -26.39 -0.08
N GLU A 261 -23.94 -26.81 0.90
CA GLU A 261 -25.04 -27.76 0.68
C GLU A 261 -26.12 -27.25 -0.30
N LYS A 262 -26.18 -25.93 -0.55
CA LYS A 262 -27.16 -25.29 -1.44
C LYS A 262 -26.61 -24.97 -2.83
N LEU A 263 -25.31 -25.15 -3.06
CA LEU A 263 -24.63 -24.91 -4.34
C LEU A 263 -24.59 -26.20 -5.18
#